data_AF-A0A7Y2VDC4-F1
#
_entry.id   AF-A0A7Y2VDC4-F1
#
_cell.length_a   1.000
_cell.length_b   1.000
_cell.length_c   1.000
_cell.angle_alpha   90.00
_cell.angle_beta   90.00
_cell.angle_gamma   90.00
#
_symmetry.space_group_name_H-M   'P 1'
#
loop_
_entity.id
_entity.type
_entity.pdbx_description
1 polymer ?
#
loop_
_entity_poly.entity_id
_entity_poly.type
_entity_poly.pdbx_seq_one_letter_code
_entity_poly.pdbx_strand_id
1 'polypeptide(L)'
;MTTIDKNMALTGQPPKALAPKQRLATLIGFSGLIILLLASFGIQFPNKGLWLTLSLLAIFAGVTWFTVLSYQQKSKGIKNDGVWFKSVSSMGFWGWMAGIAITGFYIVLYFFPQYLGLVKEGANTGVIALFDPLSRLLSGNPASQWFVYGTLYTVAILAFGIKFIWKYRHNRYEIIRTISVMFFQAAFAFIIPEIMARLNGSLPYYDLKNIWPLNYYNFERYRINGFISSGDIGLALLIFGILSVFVISPILTYRYGKRWYCSWVCGCGGLAETAGDAFRHLSDKTVKAWKIERWVVHSVVVFVTLMTTAVIYSYLGNDTSKYWLTKSSFLIGVASLLTLVFAWAMVFKRKQLQKDARYGAIGYFVVIMVLISMHVFSGEGNIFLFKSETLRKSYGFLIGSIFSGVIGTGFYPIFGNRVWCRFGCPMAAILGFQQRLFSKFRITTNGGQCISCGNCSTYCEMGIDVRAYAQKGENIVRSSCVGCGICSAVCPRGVLKLENGPLKGRIEAKQVLLGNDVDLMELVNPK
;
A
#
# COMPACT_ATOMS: atom_id res chain seq x y z
N MET A 1 26.47 -2.71 31.05
CA MET A 1 26.56 -4.10 30.52
C MET A 1 26.80 -4.06 29.03
N THR A 2 28.04 -4.28 28.63
CA THR A 2 28.46 -4.44 27.22
C THR A 2 27.94 -5.78 26.72
N THR A 3 26.81 -5.78 26.00
CA THR A 3 26.31 -6.98 25.32
C THR A 3 27.18 -7.25 24.10
N ILE A 4 28.23 -8.03 24.31
CA ILE A 4 29.11 -8.53 23.25
C ILE A 4 28.29 -9.47 22.37
N ASP A 5 28.02 -9.06 21.14
CA ASP A 5 27.39 -9.92 20.14
C ASP A 5 28.42 -10.96 19.71
N LYS A 6 28.25 -12.22 20.14
CA LYS A 6 29.21 -13.30 19.89
C LYS A 6 29.28 -13.72 18.41
N ASN A 7 28.44 -13.15 17.55
CA ASN A 7 28.42 -13.48 16.13
C ASN A 7 28.26 -12.21 15.27
N MET A 8 29.26 -11.96 14.41
CA MET A 8 29.25 -10.86 13.43
C MET A 8 28.79 -11.30 12.02
N ALA A 9 28.39 -12.57 11.84
CA ALA A 9 27.96 -13.08 10.55
C ALA A 9 26.67 -12.40 10.06
N LEU A 10 26.71 -11.86 8.84
CA LEU A 10 25.58 -11.22 8.16
C LEU A 10 24.41 -12.19 7.90
N THR A 11 24.70 -13.48 7.75
CA THR A 11 23.73 -14.56 7.57
C THR A 11 22.97 -14.91 8.86
N GLY A 12 23.43 -14.41 10.01
CA GLY A 12 22.88 -14.75 11.33
C GLY A 12 23.24 -16.17 11.78
N GLN A 13 22.72 -16.55 12.94
CA GLN A 13 22.76 -17.94 13.41
C GLN A 13 21.58 -18.73 12.80
N PRO A 14 21.71 -20.07 12.65
CA PRO A 14 20.55 -20.91 12.32
C PRO A 14 19.41 -20.66 13.33
N PRO A 15 18.14 -20.89 12.93
CA PRO A 15 16.99 -20.64 13.80
C PRO A 15 17.14 -21.39 15.13
N LYS A 16 17.41 -20.66 16.21
CA LYS A 16 17.49 -21.24 17.55
C LYS A 16 16.08 -21.52 18.05
N ALA A 17 15.91 -22.63 18.78
CA ALA A 17 14.66 -22.94 19.46
C ALA A 17 14.20 -21.74 20.32
N LEU A 18 12.88 -21.51 20.36
CA LEU A 18 12.29 -20.42 21.14
C LEU A 18 12.61 -20.61 22.62
N ALA A 19 13.08 -19.54 23.26
CA ALA A 19 13.28 -19.51 24.70
C ALA A 19 11.93 -19.68 25.45
N PRO A 20 11.92 -20.20 26.69
CA PRO A 20 10.67 -20.43 27.44
C PRO A 20 9.78 -19.18 27.52
N LYS A 21 10.36 -18.00 27.77
CA LYS A 21 9.62 -16.73 27.79
C LYS A 21 9.02 -16.35 26.43
N GLN A 22 9.70 -16.67 25.33
CA GLN A 22 9.17 -16.44 23.98
C GLN A 22 8.02 -17.39 23.65
N ARG A 23 8.08 -18.65 24.14
CA ARG A 23 6.97 -19.61 24.02
C ARG A 23 5.76 -19.11 24.80
N LEU A 24 5.93 -18.63 26.02
CA LEU A 24 4.84 -18.05 26.81
C LEU A 24 4.20 -16.83 26.13
N ALA A 25 5.01 -15.89 25.64
CA ALA A 25 4.50 -14.74 24.88
C ALA A 25 3.72 -15.17 23.62
N THR A 26 4.18 -16.24 22.96
CA THR A 26 3.47 -16.84 21.81
C THR A 26 2.13 -17.42 22.26
N LEU A 27 2.10 -18.22 23.34
CA LEU A 27 0.86 -18.80 23.88
C LEU A 27 -0.17 -17.74 24.26
N ILE A 28 0.26 -16.63 24.86
CA ILE A 28 -0.62 -15.49 25.17
C ILE A 28 -1.19 -14.87 23.88
N GLY A 29 -0.37 -14.65 22.86
CA GLY A 29 -0.87 -14.13 21.58
C GLY A 29 -1.86 -15.10 20.91
N PHE A 30 -1.55 -16.40 20.94
CA PHE A 30 -2.40 -17.45 20.37
C PHE A 30 -3.71 -17.64 21.15
N SER A 31 -3.74 -17.48 22.47
CA SER A 31 -4.99 -17.58 23.23
C SER A 31 -5.99 -16.50 22.81
N GLY A 32 -5.51 -15.29 22.53
CA GLY A 32 -6.33 -14.22 21.96
C GLY A 32 -6.88 -14.56 20.58
N LEU A 33 -6.07 -15.14 19.69
CA LEU A 33 -6.52 -15.63 18.38
C LEU A 33 -7.52 -16.78 18.48
N ILE A 34 -7.33 -17.69 19.43
CA ILE A 34 -8.25 -18.81 19.68
C ILE A 34 -9.63 -18.29 20.07
N ILE A 35 -9.73 -17.24 20.92
CA ILE A 35 -11.02 -16.63 21.26
C ILE A 35 -11.75 -16.15 19.99
N LEU A 36 -11.06 -15.47 19.07
CA LEU A 36 -11.65 -15.01 17.80
C LEU A 36 -12.06 -16.18 16.90
N LEU A 37 -11.25 -17.23 16.87
CA LEU A 37 -11.52 -18.43 16.09
C LEU A 37 -12.75 -19.17 16.61
N LEU A 38 -12.84 -19.38 17.93
CA LEU A 38 -14.00 -20.00 18.58
C LEU A 38 -15.27 -19.19 18.31
N ALA A 39 -15.20 -17.86 18.41
CA ALA A 39 -16.32 -16.97 18.05
C ALA A 39 -16.72 -17.12 16.58
N SER A 40 -15.75 -17.31 15.67
CA SER A 40 -16.02 -17.56 14.24
C SER A 40 -16.75 -18.89 13.99
N PHE A 41 -16.57 -19.88 14.86
CA PHE A 41 -17.31 -21.16 14.84
C PHE A 41 -18.65 -21.10 15.59
N GLY A 42 -19.12 -19.91 15.98
CA GLY A 42 -20.43 -19.72 16.59
C GLY A 42 -20.47 -19.95 18.10
N ILE A 43 -19.33 -20.15 18.77
CA ILE A 43 -19.28 -20.26 20.23
C ILE A 43 -19.63 -18.90 20.84
N GLN A 44 -20.64 -18.89 21.70
CA GLN A 44 -21.13 -17.68 22.35
C GLN A 44 -20.35 -17.41 23.64
N PHE A 45 -19.84 -16.19 23.77
CA PHE A 45 -19.13 -15.74 24.97
C PHE A 45 -20.04 -14.88 25.86
N PRO A 46 -20.13 -15.18 27.17
CA PRO A 46 -20.82 -14.30 28.11
C PRO A 46 -20.04 -12.99 28.25
N ASN A 47 -20.70 -11.84 28.30
CA ASN A 47 -20.04 -10.53 28.33
C ASN A 47 -19.02 -10.33 27.18
N LYS A 48 -19.55 -10.22 25.96
CA LYS A 48 -18.79 -10.06 24.71
C LYS A 48 -17.70 -8.97 24.77
N GLY A 49 -17.96 -7.86 25.45
CA GLY A 49 -17.01 -6.75 25.58
C GLY A 49 -15.74 -7.12 26.34
N LEU A 50 -15.88 -7.89 27.42
CA LEU A 50 -14.74 -8.39 28.20
C LEU A 50 -13.90 -9.38 27.39
N TRP A 51 -14.52 -10.37 26.74
CA TRP A 51 -13.79 -11.35 25.94
C TRP A 51 -13.10 -10.75 24.72
N LEU A 52 -13.74 -9.77 24.05
CA LEU A 52 -13.10 -9.02 22.99
C LEU A 52 -11.86 -8.29 23.51
N THR A 53 -11.99 -7.57 24.63
CA THR A 53 -10.89 -6.81 25.22
C THR A 53 -9.73 -7.73 25.60
N LEU A 54 -10.02 -8.87 26.26
CA LEU A 54 -9.02 -9.89 26.58
C LEU A 54 -8.34 -10.44 25.33
N SER A 55 -9.11 -10.73 24.27
CA SER A 55 -8.57 -11.25 23.02
C SER A 55 -7.62 -10.25 22.35
N LEU A 56 -8.05 -9.00 22.17
CA LEU A 56 -7.24 -7.96 21.52
C LEU A 56 -5.99 -7.61 22.34
N LEU A 57 -6.13 -7.51 23.67
CA LEU A 57 -4.99 -7.28 24.57
C LEU A 57 -4.02 -8.45 24.57
N ALA A 58 -4.50 -9.69 24.58
CA ALA A 58 -3.64 -10.87 24.54
C ALA A 58 -2.83 -10.93 23.23
N ILE A 59 -3.46 -10.64 22.08
CA ILE A 59 -2.77 -10.54 20.77
C ILE A 59 -1.70 -9.43 20.83
N PHE A 60 -2.08 -8.22 21.26
CA PHE A 60 -1.18 -7.08 21.31
C PHE A 60 -0.01 -7.29 22.28
N ALA A 61 -0.30 -7.72 23.51
CA ALA A 61 0.69 -8.00 24.54
C ALA A 61 1.61 -9.17 24.16
N GLY A 62 1.06 -10.24 23.57
CA GLY A 62 1.84 -11.38 23.11
C GLY A 62 2.87 -10.99 22.05
N VAL A 63 2.45 -10.24 21.03
CA VAL A 63 3.34 -9.76 19.95
C VAL A 63 4.40 -8.77 20.48
N THR A 64 4.00 -7.82 21.33
CA THR A 64 4.93 -6.82 21.89
C THR A 64 5.93 -7.44 22.86
N TRP A 65 5.48 -8.34 23.74
CA TRP A 65 6.37 -9.07 24.63
C TRP A 65 7.35 -9.96 23.84
N PHE A 66 6.86 -10.73 22.87
CA PHE A 66 7.72 -11.53 21.99
C PHE A 66 8.78 -10.67 21.29
N THR A 67 8.38 -9.48 20.85
CA THR A 67 9.28 -8.50 20.21
C THR A 67 10.38 -8.05 21.16
N VAL A 68 10.04 -7.61 22.37
CA VAL A 68 11.03 -7.16 23.36
C VAL A 68 12.04 -8.27 23.64
N LEU A 69 11.57 -9.49 23.89
CA LEU A 69 12.45 -10.65 24.10
C LEU A 69 13.36 -10.95 22.91
N SER A 70 12.86 -10.73 21.68
CA SER A 70 13.60 -11.04 20.45
C SER A 70 14.67 -10.02 20.08
N TYR A 71 14.55 -8.76 20.55
CA TYR A 71 15.41 -7.68 20.10
C TYR A 71 16.10 -6.87 21.22
N GLN A 72 15.71 -7.00 22.48
CA GLN A 72 16.30 -6.26 23.61
C GLN A 72 17.80 -6.56 23.76
N GLN A 73 18.19 -7.84 23.68
CA GLN A 73 19.58 -8.28 23.85
C GLN A 73 20.43 -8.20 22.59
N LYS A 74 19.86 -7.80 21.45
CA LYS A 74 20.59 -7.68 20.18
C LYS A 74 21.25 -6.31 20.08
N SER A 75 22.45 -6.23 19.51
CA SER A 75 23.06 -4.94 19.17
C SER A 75 22.20 -4.15 18.17
N LYS A 76 22.28 -2.82 18.25
CA LYS A 76 21.60 -1.90 17.33
C LYS A 76 22.18 -2.08 15.92
N GLY A 77 21.32 -2.22 14.91
CA GLY A 77 21.72 -2.35 13.50
C GLY A 77 20.73 -3.19 12.70
N ILE A 78 20.90 -3.28 11.38
CA ILE A 78 20.05 -4.14 10.55
C ILE A 78 20.63 -5.54 10.51
N LYS A 79 19.82 -6.51 10.95
CA LYS A 79 20.16 -7.92 10.96
C LYS A 79 19.14 -8.71 10.15
N ASN A 80 19.59 -9.81 9.56
CA ASN A 80 18.72 -10.69 8.79
C ASN A 80 17.83 -11.56 9.69
N ASP A 81 18.26 -11.85 10.92
CA ASP A 81 17.52 -12.72 11.86
C ASP A 81 17.15 -14.10 11.28
N GLY A 82 17.92 -14.59 10.31
CA GLY A 82 17.73 -15.89 9.67
C GLY A 82 16.40 -16.03 8.94
N VAL A 83 15.86 -14.96 8.34
CA VAL A 83 14.55 -15.01 7.65
C VAL A 83 14.52 -16.01 6.48
N TRP A 84 15.68 -16.30 5.89
CA TRP A 84 15.83 -17.29 4.82
C TRP A 84 15.73 -18.75 5.30
N PHE A 85 15.93 -19.01 6.59
CA PHE A 85 15.93 -20.35 7.16
C PHE A 85 14.63 -20.70 7.90
N LYS A 86 13.73 -19.72 8.09
CA LYS A 86 12.48 -19.93 8.82
C LYS A 86 11.39 -20.32 7.83
N SER A 87 10.80 -21.51 8.01
CA SER A 87 9.71 -22.03 7.19
C SER A 87 8.57 -21.03 6.93
N VAL A 88 8.23 -20.17 7.91
CA VAL A 88 7.21 -19.13 7.72
C VAL A 88 7.61 -18.05 6.72
N SER A 89 8.87 -17.61 6.69
CA SER A 89 9.34 -16.47 5.88
C SER A 89 10.13 -16.84 4.63
N SER A 90 10.41 -18.13 4.41
CA SER A 90 11.21 -18.65 3.31
C SER A 90 10.41 -19.49 2.31
N MET A 91 9.13 -19.18 2.10
CA MET A 91 8.21 -19.97 1.27
C MET A 91 8.10 -21.46 1.67
N GLY A 92 8.34 -21.78 2.95
CA GLY A 92 8.18 -23.12 3.49
C GLY A 92 6.72 -23.45 3.81
N PHE A 93 6.47 -24.65 4.36
CA PHE A 93 5.13 -25.13 4.71
C PHE A 93 4.31 -24.11 5.52
N TRP A 94 4.88 -23.53 6.58
CA TRP A 94 4.18 -22.55 7.41
C TRP A 94 3.93 -21.22 6.69
N GLY A 95 4.78 -20.86 5.72
CA GLY A 95 4.56 -19.69 4.86
C GLY A 95 3.35 -19.90 3.94
N TRP A 96 3.27 -21.06 3.29
CA TRP A 96 2.12 -21.44 2.47
C TRP A 96 0.83 -21.53 3.28
N MET A 97 0.87 -22.19 4.44
CA MET A 97 -0.30 -22.26 5.34
C MET A 97 -0.78 -20.88 5.76
N ALA A 98 0.14 -19.97 6.14
CA ALA A 98 -0.22 -18.60 6.47
C ALA A 98 -0.82 -17.85 5.26
N GLY A 99 -0.24 -18.04 4.08
CA GLY A 99 -0.74 -17.43 2.84
C GLY A 99 -2.15 -17.90 2.49
N ILE A 100 -2.41 -19.22 2.56
CA ILE A 100 -3.73 -19.82 2.33
C ILE A 100 -4.72 -19.33 3.37
N ALA A 101 -4.35 -19.31 4.66
CA ALA A 101 -5.24 -18.86 5.74
C ALA A 101 -5.63 -17.38 5.59
N ILE A 102 -4.67 -16.49 5.29
CA ILE A 102 -4.96 -15.07 5.05
C ILE A 102 -5.82 -14.93 3.79
N THR A 103 -5.48 -15.64 2.71
CA THR A 103 -6.27 -15.60 1.47
C THR A 103 -7.71 -16.05 1.70
N GLY A 104 -7.90 -17.17 2.41
CA GLY A 104 -9.22 -17.69 2.78
C GLY A 104 -10.00 -16.70 3.64
N PHE A 105 -9.35 -16.07 4.61
CA PHE A 105 -9.97 -15.02 5.42
C PHE A 105 -10.50 -13.86 4.55
N TYR A 106 -9.72 -13.38 3.58
CA TYR A 106 -10.17 -12.31 2.67
C TYR A 106 -11.30 -12.76 1.74
N ILE A 107 -11.28 -14.00 1.25
CA ILE A 107 -12.39 -14.55 0.45
C ILE A 107 -13.68 -14.53 1.27
N VAL A 108 -13.64 -15.02 2.51
CA VAL A 108 -14.81 -15.01 3.41
C VAL A 108 -15.23 -13.58 3.72
N LEU A 109 -14.29 -12.69 4.05
CA LEU A 109 -14.56 -11.29 4.39
C LEU A 109 -15.30 -10.54 3.28
N TYR A 110 -14.89 -10.71 2.02
CA TYR A 110 -15.47 -9.98 0.88
C TYR A 110 -16.72 -10.65 0.31
N PHE A 111 -16.75 -11.97 0.19
CA PHE A 111 -17.80 -12.68 -0.55
C PHE A 111 -18.81 -13.38 0.34
N PHE A 112 -18.41 -13.77 1.55
CA PHE A 112 -19.25 -14.56 2.45
C PHE A 112 -19.25 -14.02 3.89
N PRO A 113 -19.53 -12.72 4.11
CA PRO A 113 -19.50 -12.13 5.45
C PRO A 113 -20.51 -12.76 6.41
N GLN A 114 -21.54 -13.46 5.90
CA GLN A 114 -22.46 -14.25 6.72
C GLN A 114 -21.75 -15.35 7.52
N TYR A 115 -20.65 -15.94 7.02
CA TYR A 115 -19.88 -16.92 7.79
C TYR A 115 -19.05 -16.29 8.92
N LEU A 116 -18.84 -14.96 8.89
CA LEU A 116 -18.29 -14.22 10.03
C LEU A 116 -19.39 -13.80 11.02
N GLY A 117 -20.66 -14.07 10.68
CA GLY A 117 -21.83 -13.77 11.51
C GLY A 117 -22.49 -12.42 11.22
N LEU A 118 -22.31 -11.88 10.00
CA LEU A 118 -23.05 -10.69 9.56
C LEU A 118 -24.50 -11.09 9.26
N VAL A 119 -25.45 -10.49 9.97
CA VAL A 119 -26.90 -10.69 9.76
C VAL A 119 -27.48 -9.38 9.26
N LYS A 120 -28.17 -9.39 8.10
CA LYS A 120 -28.74 -8.17 7.50
C LYS A 120 -29.92 -7.61 8.31
N GLU A 121 -30.75 -8.50 8.85
CA GLU A 121 -31.94 -8.17 9.62
C GLU A 121 -31.88 -8.94 10.94
N GLY A 122 -31.54 -8.24 12.02
CA GLY A 122 -31.43 -8.83 13.36
C GLY A 122 -30.08 -8.60 14.01
N ALA A 123 -29.82 -9.34 15.09
CA ALA A 123 -28.57 -9.28 15.82
C ALA A 123 -27.47 -10.07 15.10
N ASN A 124 -26.26 -9.51 15.05
CA ASN A 124 -25.10 -10.22 14.55
C ASN A 124 -24.83 -11.49 15.36
N THR A 125 -24.23 -12.47 14.70
CA THR A 125 -23.77 -13.73 15.30
C THR A 125 -22.24 -13.87 15.13
N GLY A 126 -21.69 -14.99 15.57
CA GLY A 126 -20.29 -15.33 15.33
C GLY A 126 -19.27 -14.30 15.83
N VAL A 127 -18.19 -14.13 15.07
CA VAL A 127 -17.11 -13.20 15.41
C VAL A 127 -17.54 -11.74 15.29
N ILE A 128 -18.43 -11.39 14.36
CA ILE A 128 -18.93 -10.01 14.22
C ILE A 128 -19.69 -9.58 15.49
N ALA A 129 -20.51 -10.47 16.05
CA ALA A 129 -21.22 -10.21 17.30
C ALA A 129 -20.30 -9.89 18.47
N LEU A 130 -19.11 -10.52 18.51
CA LEU A 130 -18.10 -10.26 19.55
C LEU A 130 -17.61 -8.81 19.50
N PHE A 131 -17.61 -8.18 18.31
CA PHE A 131 -17.19 -6.79 18.10
C PHE A 131 -18.31 -5.75 18.30
N ASP A 132 -19.58 -6.17 18.40
CA ASP A 132 -20.71 -5.25 18.58
C ASP A 132 -20.53 -4.26 19.73
N PRO A 133 -20.07 -4.65 20.94
CA PRO A 133 -19.92 -3.70 22.05
C PRO A 133 -18.94 -2.57 21.73
N LEU A 134 -17.81 -2.90 21.09
CA LEU A 134 -16.80 -1.91 20.70
C LEU A 134 -17.29 -1.03 19.55
N SER A 135 -17.98 -1.60 18.58
CA SER A 135 -18.53 -0.83 17.45
C SER A 135 -19.63 0.13 17.90
N ARG A 136 -20.53 -0.31 18.78
CA ARG A 136 -21.56 0.57 19.38
C ARG A 136 -20.93 1.67 20.23
N LEU A 137 -19.83 1.39 20.93
CA LEU A 137 -19.11 2.39 21.69
C LEU A 137 -18.48 3.48 20.79
N LEU A 138 -17.87 3.09 19.66
CA LEU A 138 -17.18 4.05 18.79
C LEU A 138 -18.13 4.75 17.80
N SER A 139 -18.94 3.97 17.10
CA SER A 139 -19.76 4.42 15.97
C SER A 139 -21.24 4.61 16.29
N GLY A 140 -21.73 4.06 17.40
CA GLY A 140 -23.16 3.98 17.71
C GLY A 140 -23.90 2.86 16.95
N ASN A 141 -23.28 2.22 15.97
CA ASN A 141 -23.88 1.19 15.13
C ASN A 141 -23.41 -0.24 15.52
N PRO A 142 -24.16 -1.29 15.13
CA PRO A 142 -23.68 -2.67 15.20
C PRO A 142 -22.41 -2.87 14.35
N ALA A 143 -21.58 -3.84 14.73
CA ALA A 143 -20.34 -4.11 14.00
C ALA A 143 -20.64 -4.63 12.59
N SER A 144 -19.84 -4.17 11.63
CA SER A 144 -19.77 -4.75 10.28
C SER A 144 -18.52 -5.60 10.13
N GLN A 145 -18.47 -6.41 9.07
CA GLN A 145 -17.25 -7.12 8.67
C GLN A 145 -16.06 -6.16 8.47
N TRP A 146 -16.32 -4.93 8.00
CA TRP A 146 -15.29 -3.90 7.81
C TRP A 146 -14.81 -3.33 9.14
N PHE A 147 -15.68 -3.23 10.14
CA PHE A 147 -15.30 -2.83 11.49
C PHE A 147 -14.37 -3.85 12.14
N VAL A 148 -14.71 -5.15 12.03
CA VAL A 148 -13.87 -6.25 12.51
C VAL A 148 -12.50 -6.19 11.82
N TYR A 149 -12.51 -6.11 10.49
CA TYR A 149 -11.29 -5.97 9.70
C TYR A 149 -10.46 -4.76 10.12
N GLY A 150 -11.07 -3.56 10.19
CA GLY A 150 -10.39 -2.32 10.58
C GLY A 150 -9.78 -2.38 11.97
N THR A 151 -10.47 -3.01 12.92
CA THR A 151 -9.97 -3.21 14.29
C THR A 151 -8.75 -4.14 14.30
N LEU A 152 -8.87 -5.34 13.70
CA LEU A 152 -7.78 -6.31 13.65
C LEU A 152 -6.57 -5.77 12.87
N TYR A 153 -6.82 -5.05 11.78
CA TYR A 153 -5.79 -4.40 10.97
C TYR A 153 -5.05 -3.33 11.76
N THR A 154 -5.77 -2.53 12.55
CA THR A 154 -5.18 -1.50 13.41
C THR A 154 -4.35 -2.12 14.52
N VAL A 155 -4.84 -3.17 15.21
CA VAL A 155 -4.08 -3.91 16.22
C VAL A 155 -2.80 -4.51 15.62
N ALA A 156 -2.88 -5.11 14.42
CA ALA A 156 -1.73 -5.65 13.72
C ALA A 156 -0.68 -4.57 13.39
N ILE A 157 -1.09 -3.43 12.81
CA ILE A 157 -0.18 -2.33 12.50
C ILE A 157 0.47 -1.76 13.76
N LEU A 158 -0.27 -1.61 14.86
CA LEU A 158 0.29 -1.08 16.10
C LEU A 158 1.29 -2.06 16.74
N ALA A 159 0.90 -3.33 16.87
CA ALA A 159 1.75 -4.35 17.51
C ALA A 159 3.02 -4.62 16.68
N PHE A 160 2.90 -4.82 15.36
CA PHE A 160 4.04 -5.03 14.49
C PHE A 160 4.78 -3.71 14.16
N GLY A 161 4.16 -2.56 14.34
CA GLY A 161 4.81 -1.24 14.30
C GLY A 161 5.82 -1.10 15.44
N ILE A 162 5.45 -1.50 16.67
CA ILE A 162 6.38 -1.58 17.80
C ILE A 162 7.56 -2.51 17.48
N LYS A 163 7.29 -3.68 16.88
CA LYS A 163 8.33 -4.59 16.38
C LYS A 163 9.28 -3.91 15.41
N PHE A 164 8.74 -3.20 14.42
CA PHE A 164 9.55 -2.53 13.42
C PHE A 164 10.41 -1.42 14.04
N ILE A 165 9.84 -0.59 14.92
CA ILE A 165 10.57 0.45 15.66
C ILE A 165 11.72 -0.17 16.45
N TRP A 166 11.48 -1.28 17.14
CA TRP A 166 12.51 -1.93 17.97
C TRP A 166 13.63 -2.56 17.15
N LYS A 167 13.29 -3.14 15.98
CA LYS A 167 14.25 -3.69 15.01
C LYS A 167 15.11 -2.59 14.38
N TYR A 168 14.51 -1.47 13.96
CA TYR A 168 15.19 -0.37 13.29
C TYR A 168 15.49 0.82 14.21
N ARG A 169 15.60 0.59 15.53
CA ARG A 169 15.82 1.63 16.56
C ARG A 169 17.09 2.47 16.43
N HIS A 170 17.97 2.11 15.50
CA HIS A 170 19.19 2.85 15.17
C HIS A 170 18.94 3.93 14.11
N ASN A 171 17.84 3.86 13.36
CA ASN A 171 17.54 4.75 12.25
C ASN A 171 16.31 5.63 12.56
N ARG A 172 16.55 6.93 12.76
CA ARG A 172 15.50 7.91 13.07
C ARG A 172 14.43 8.00 11.97
N TYR A 173 14.81 7.86 10.69
CA TYR A 173 13.87 7.91 9.59
C TYR A 173 12.84 6.77 9.68
N GLU A 174 13.31 5.56 9.99
CA GLU A 174 12.43 4.39 10.12
C GLU A 174 11.47 4.50 11.31
N ILE A 175 11.96 5.05 12.43
CA ILE A 175 11.15 5.27 13.64
C ILE A 175 10.01 6.25 13.33
N ILE A 176 10.35 7.44 12.83
CA ILE A 176 9.37 8.52 12.56
C ILE A 176 8.34 8.05 11.53
N ARG A 177 8.79 7.41 10.46
CA ARG A 177 7.93 6.87 9.42
C ARG A 177 6.95 5.83 9.95
N THR A 178 7.40 4.94 10.83
CA THR A 178 6.54 3.91 11.44
C THR A 178 5.51 4.52 12.37
N ILE A 179 5.90 5.51 13.18
CA ILE A 179 4.98 6.28 14.02
C ILE A 179 3.92 6.98 13.16
N SER A 180 4.32 7.60 12.05
CA SER A 180 3.38 8.22 11.09
C SER A 180 2.34 7.22 10.60
N VAL A 181 2.77 6.06 10.13
CA VAL A 181 1.85 5.01 9.63
C VAL A 181 0.90 4.52 10.72
N MET A 182 1.41 4.27 11.93
CA MET A 182 0.60 3.87 13.08
C MET A 182 -0.46 4.92 13.41
N PHE A 183 -0.07 6.21 13.39
CA PHE A 183 -0.97 7.33 13.62
C PHE A 183 -2.04 7.45 12.54
N PHE A 184 -1.68 7.43 11.25
CA PHE A 184 -2.67 7.53 10.16
C PHE A 184 -3.61 6.33 10.14
N GLN A 185 -3.13 5.12 10.46
CA GLN A 185 -4.01 3.96 10.60
C GLN A 185 -4.97 4.11 11.79
N ALA A 186 -4.47 4.43 12.98
CA ALA A 186 -5.32 4.50 14.16
C ALA A 186 -6.27 5.70 14.11
N ALA A 187 -5.76 6.90 13.81
CA ALA A 187 -6.55 8.12 13.83
C ALA A 187 -7.40 8.28 12.55
N PHE A 188 -6.78 8.40 11.38
CA PHE A 188 -7.46 8.80 10.14
C PHE A 188 -8.23 7.67 9.47
N ALA A 189 -7.81 6.42 9.63
CA ALA A 189 -8.47 5.27 9.02
C ALA A 189 -9.53 4.64 9.93
N PHE A 190 -9.35 4.71 11.25
CA PHE A 190 -10.18 3.95 12.18
C PHE A 190 -10.96 4.87 13.13
N ILE A 191 -10.30 5.54 14.07
CA ILE A 191 -10.99 6.29 15.13
C ILE A 191 -11.82 7.46 14.60
N ILE A 192 -11.26 8.32 13.74
CA ILE A 192 -11.96 9.51 13.24
C ILE A 192 -13.21 9.10 12.42
N PRO A 193 -13.12 8.20 11.42
CA PRO A 193 -14.31 7.78 10.67
C PRO A 193 -15.40 7.16 11.53
N GLU A 194 -15.04 6.33 12.53
CA GLU A 194 -16.01 5.70 13.42
C GLU A 194 -16.70 6.72 14.34
N ILE A 195 -15.95 7.65 14.93
CA ILE A 195 -16.52 8.74 15.73
C ILE A 195 -17.39 9.67 14.87
N MET A 196 -16.97 9.97 13.64
CA MET A 196 -17.75 10.79 12.71
C MET A 196 -19.09 10.14 12.36
N ALA A 197 -19.14 8.81 12.22
CA ALA A 197 -20.39 8.09 12.03
C ALA A 197 -21.33 8.25 13.24
N ARG A 198 -20.78 8.22 14.46
CA ARG A 198 -21.56 8.45 15.69
C ARG A 198 -22.12 9.87 15.80
N LEU A 199 -21.32 10.87 15.45
CA LEU A 199 -21.69 12.29 15.59
C LEU A 199 -22.67 12.75 14.51
N ASN A 200 -22.61 12.18 13.30
CA ASN A 200 -23.38 12.67 12.15
C ASN A 200 -24.41 11.69 11.60
N GLY A 201 -24.59 10.50 12.19
CA GLY A 201 -25.68 9.52 11.99
C GLY A 201 -25.89 8.99 10.56
N SER A 202 -26.12 9.89 9.61
CA SER A 202 -26.27 9.67 8.17
C SER A 202 -24.96 9.68 7.39
N LEU A 203 -23.85 10.14 7.98
CA LEU A 203 -22.60 10.32 7.26
C LEU A 203 -22.01 8.96 6.83
N PRO A 204 -21.80 8.73 5.52
CA PRO A 204 -21.15 7.51 5.06
C PRO A 204 -19.73 7.41 5.61
N TYR A 205 -19.31 6.20 6.03
CA TYR A 205 -17.94 5.94 6.44
C TYR A 205 -16.95 6.44 5.38
N TYR A 206 -15.97 7.26 5.79
CA TYR A 206 -14.98 7.85 4.91
C TYR A 206 -13.57 7.71 5.49
N ASP A 207 -12.77 6.81 4.92
CA ASP A 207 -11.35 6.70 5.25
C ASP A 207 -10.59 7.88 4.62
N LEU A 208 -10.22 8.85 5.45
CA LEU A 208 -9.57 10.10 5.05
C LEU A 208 -8.20 9.89 4.36
N LYS A 209 -7.57 8.72 4.55
CA LYS A 209 -6.30 8.40 3.89
C LYS A 209 -6.50 7.77 2.51
N ASN A 210 -7.68 7.26 2.18
CA ASN A 210 -7.92 6.58 0.91
C ASN A 210 -8.29 7.57 -0.19
N ILE A 211 -7.37 7.76 -1.12
CA ILE A 211 -7.48 8.70 -2.23
C ILE A 211 -7.78 7.91 -3.51
N TRP A 212 -8.55 8.48 -4.43
CA TRP A 212 -8.70 7.90 -5.77
C TRP A 212 -7.31 7.71 -6.40
N PRO A 213 -7.04 6.59 -7.11
CA PRO A 213 -7.96 5.55 -7.58
C PRO A 213 -8.30 4.41 -6.61
N LEU A 214 -7.77 4.40 -5.38
CA LEU A 214 -8.06 3.33 -4.42
C LEU A 214 -9.49 3.43 -3.87
N ASN A 215 -10.01 4.65 -3.77
CA ASN A 215 -11.36 4.93 -3.27
C ASN A 215 -12.33 5.28 -4.41
N TYR A 216 -12.50 4.37 -5.37
CA TYR A 216 -13.36 4.59 -6.53
C TYR A 216 -14.86 4.68 -6.16
N TYR A 217 -15.27 3.97 -5.11
CA TYR A 217 -16.67 3.90 -4.66
C TYR A 217 -17.18 5.23 -4.07
N ASN A 218 -16.28 6.16 -3.74
CA ASN A 218 -16.66 7.53 -3.35
C ASN A 218 -17.47 8.25 -4.42
N PHE A 219 -17.30 7.86 -5.69
CA PHE A 219 -18.02 8.46 -6.81
C PHE A 219 -19.29 7.69 -7.18
N GLU A 220 -19.72 6.71 -6.38
CA GLU A 220 -20.97 6.00 -6.62
C GLU A 220 -22.19 6.81 -6.16
N ARG A 221 -23.29 6.67 -6.90
CA ARG A 221 -24.57 7.37 -6.68
C ARG A 221 -25.02 7.36 -5.21
N TYR A 222 -25.04 6.18 -4.59
CA TYR A 222 -25.52 6.04 -3.21
C TYR A 222 -24.64 6.82 -2.22
N ARG A 223 -23.33 6.89 -2.48
CA ARG A 223 -22.35 7.49 -1.58
C ARG A 223 -22.28 9.01 -1.75
N ILE A 224 -22.32 9.49 -3.00
CA ILE A 224 -22.45 10.91 -3.30
C ILE A 224 -23.73 11.46 -2.67
N ASN A 225 -24.87 10.79 -2.89
CA ASN A 225 -26.14 11.22 -2.30
C ASN A 225 -26.08 11.19 -0.77
N GLY A 226 -25.43 10.19 -0.18
CA GLY A 226 -25.16 10.14 1.26
C GLY A 226 -24.39 11.37 1.75
N PHE A 227 -23.27 11.72 1.10
CA PHE A 227 -22.50 12.91 1.47
C PHE A 227 -23.27 14.21 1.28
N ILE A 228 -24.00 14.37 0.18
CA ILE A 228 -24.83 15.57 -0.05
C ILE A 228 -25.94 15.67 1.01
N SER A 229 -26.55 14.54 1.39
CA SER A 229 -27.59 14.51 2.43
C SER A 229 -27.07 14.83 3.83
N SER A 230 -25.76 14.64 4.07
CA SER A 230 -25.11 14.97 5.34
C SER A 230 -24.68 16.44 5.47
N GLY A 231 -25.19 17.33 4.59
CA GLY A 231 -24.96 18.77 4.65
C GLY A 231 -23.50 19.18 4.42
N ASP A 232 -23.08 20.26 5.07
CA ASP A 232 -21.79 20.92 4.84
C ASP A 232 -20.59 19.99 5.05
N ILE A 233 -20.65 19.11 6.05
CA ILE A 233 -19.56 18.16 6.35
C ILE A 233 -19.38 17.19 5.19
N GLY A 234 -20.47 16.65 4.65
CA GLY A 234 -20.39 15.72 3.53
C GLY A 234 -19.91 16.39 2.24
N LEU A 235 -20.34 17.63 1.98
CA LEU A 235 -19.80 18.43 0.87
C LEU A 235 -18.29 18.71 1.05
N ALA A 236 -17.86 19.06 2.26
CA ALA A 236 -16.44 19.28 2.56
C ALA A 236 -15.59 18.03 2.30
N LEU A 237 -16.10 16.83 2.62
CA LEU A 237 -15.41 15.56 2.34
C LEU A 237 -15.32 15.25 0.84
N LEU A 238 -16.37 15.58 0.06
CA LEU A 238 -16.33 15.45 -1.40
C LEU A 238 -15.28 16.39 -2.02
N ILE A 239 -15.26 17.65 -1.58
CA ILE A 239 -14.25 18.64 -2.00
C ILE A 239 -12.85 18.16 -1.62
N PHE A 240 -12.67 17.67 -0.38
CA PHE A 240 -11.41 17.09 0.08
C PHE A 240 -10.97 15.92 -0.80
N GLY A 241 -11.89 15.04 -1.22
CA GLY A 241 -11.59 13.94 -2.14
C GLY A 241 -11.03 14.43 -3.48
N ILE A 242 -11.64 15.46 -4.07
CA ILE A 242 -11.19 16.06 -5.35
C ILE A 242 -9.85 16.77 -5.17
N LEU A 243 -9.70 17.62 -4.15
CA LEU A 243 -8.46 18.34 -3.85
C LEU A 243 -7.31 17.36 -3.56
N SER A 244 -7.60 16.24 -2.90
CA SER A 244 -6.61 15.20 -2.61
C SER A 244 -5.97 14.62 -3.87
N VAL A 245 -6.75 14.48 -4.95
CA VAL A 245 -6.30 13.92 -6.24
C VAL A 245 -5.53 14.95 -7.05
N PHE A 246 -6.10 16.14 -7.24
CA PHE A 246 -5.59 17.11 -8.22
C PHE A 246 -4.62 18.14 -7.63
N VAL A 247 -4.63 18.35 -6.31
CA VAL A 247 -3.83 19.40 -5.66
C VAL A 247 -2.86 18.82 -4.65
N ILE A 248 -3.36 18.14 -3.62
CA ILE A 248 -2.52 17.67 -2.50
C ILE A 248 -1.53 16.59 -2.98
N SER A 249 -2.00 15.56 -3.68
CA SER A 249 -1.14 14.47 -4.13
C SER A 249 -0.02 14.94 -5.08
N PRO A 250 -0.28 15.76 -6.12
CA PRO A 250 0.78 16.30 -6.98
C PRO A 250 1.80 17.15 -6.23
N ILE A 251 1.36 18.05 -5.35
CA ILE A 251 2.25 18.93 -4.57
C ILE A 251 3.16 18.12 -3.65
N LEU A 252 2.58 17.18 -2.89
CA LEU A 252 3.36 16.34 -1.98
C LEU A 252 4.29 15.39 -2.74
N THR A 253 3.86 14.86 -3.88
CA THR A 253 4.71 13.99 -4.72
C THR A 253 5.85 14.75 -5.37
N TYR A 254 5.63 16.00 -5.78
CA TYR A 254 6.70 16.87 -6.24
C TYR A 254 7.78 17.08 -5.17
N ARG A 255 7.37 17.38 -3.93
CA ARG A 255 8.30 17.69 -2.82
C ARG A 255 8.96 16.46 -2.21
N TYR A 256 8.23 15.37 -2.03
CA TYR A 256 8.68 14.23 -1.24
C TYR A 256 8.81 12.94 -2.07
N GLY A 257 8.36 12.92 -3.32
CA GLY A 257 8.20 11.66 -4.07
C GLY A 257 7.00 10.89 -3.54
N LYS A 258 6.75 9.68 -4.04
CA LYS A 258 5.59 8.89 -3.61
C LYS A 258 5.68 8.36 -2.17
N ARG A 259 6.80 8.60 -1.47
CA ARG A 259 7.00 8.13 -0.09
C ARG A 259 6.02 8.74 0.90
N TRP A 260 5.58 9.99 0.71
CA TRP A 260 4.59 10.64 1.60
C TRP A 260 3.32 9.79 1.71
N TYR A 261 2.92 9.13 0.64
CA TYR A 261 1.76 8.25 0.65
C TYR A 261 2.16 6.81 0.94
N CYS A 262 2.90 6.17 0.01
CA CYS A 262 3.15 4.73 0.01
C CYS A 262 3.94 4.20 1.22
N SER A 263 4.65 5.07 1.92
CA SER A 263 5.54 4.71 3.03
C SER A 263 5.18 5.39 4.35
N TRP A 264 4.37 6.46 4.36
CA TRP A 264 4.10 7.27 5.56
C TRP A 264 2.61 7.34 5.94
N VAL A 265 1.69 7.16 4.99
CA VAL A 265 0.24 7.35 5.20
C VAL A 265 -0.57 6.11 4.79
N CYS A 266 -0.19 5.46 3.69
CA CYS A 266 -0.96 4.38 3.08
C CYS A 266 -1.08 3.15 4.01
N GLY A 267 -2.32 2.73 4.29
CA GLY A 267 -2.59 1.55 5.11
C GLY A 267 -1.95 0.27 4.57
N CYS A 268 -2.03 0.00 3.27
CA CYS A 268 -1.39 -1.17 2.65
C CYS A 268 0.14 -1.14 2.83
N GLY A 269 0.73 0.06 2.66
CA GLY A 269 2.13 0.28 2.96
C GLY A 269 2.45 0.01 4.42
N GLY A 270 1.58 0.43 5.34
CA GLY A 270 1.77 0.19 6.76
C GLY A 270 1.81 -1.27 7.16
N LEU A 271 0.89 -2.09 6.64
CA LEU A 271 0.91 -3.52 6.90
C LEU A 271 2.13 -4.21 6.26
N ALA A 272 2.49 -3.81 5.03
CA ALA A 272 3.67 -4.31 4.34
C ALA A 272 4.97 -4.02 5.11
N GLU A 273 5.09 -2.83 5.69
CA GLU A 273 6.25 -2.38 6.45
C GLU A 273 6.32 -2.99 7.84
N THR A 274 5.18 -3.28 8.45
CA THR A 274 5.14 -3.78 9.83
C THR A 274 5.07 -5.30 9.86
N ALA A 275 3.88 -5.87 9.75
CA ALA A 275 3.66 -7.32 9.75
C ALA A 275 4.40 -8.00 8.58
N GLY A 276 4.45 -7.35 7.43
CA GLY A 276 5.08 -7.86 6.21
C GLY A 276 6.62 -7.83 6.20
N ASP A 277 7.31 -7.12 7.09
CA ASP A 277 8.78 -6.90 7.00
C ASP A 277 9.60 -8.20 6.91
N ALA A 278 9.10 -9.30 7.48
CA ALA A 278 9.74 -10.61 7.41
C ALA A 278 9.89 -11.15 5.97
N PHE A 279 9.01 -10.75 5.06
CA PHE A 279 8.91 -11.30 3.69
C PHE A 279 9.58 -10.44 2.62
N ARG A 280 10.22 -9.32 3.00
CA ARG A 280 10.82 -8.35 2.06
C ARG A 280 11.77 -8.96 1.04
N HIS A 281 12.59 -9.89 1.51
CA HIS A 281 13.62 -10.55 0.72
C HIS A 281 13.06 -11.38 -0.44
N LEU A 282 11.81 -11.85 -0.34
CA LEU A 282 11.11 -12.63 -1.36
C LEU A 282 10.73 -11.84 -2.61
N SER A 283 10.78 -10.50 -2.56
CA SER A 283 10.37 -9.65 -3.69
C SER A 283 11.22 -9.93 -4.93
N ASP A 284 10.70 -10.55 -5.98
CA ASP A 284 11.53 -11.01 -7.12
C ASP A 284 12.23 -9.84 -7.86
N LYS A 285 13.52 -9.99 -8.18
CA LYS A 285 14.34 -9.00 -8.91
C LYS A 285 14.57 -9.37 -10.38
N THR A 286 14.00 -10.50 -10.85
CA THR A 286 14.16 -10.95 -12.23
C THR A 286 13.56 -9.94 -13.22
N VAL A 287 14.13 -9.93 -14.44
CA VAL A 287 13.61 -9.13 -15.54
C VAL A 287 12.17 -9.55 -15.91
N LYS A 288 11.83 -10.84 -15.72
CA LYS A 288 10.46 -11.36 -15.94
C LYS A 288 9.47 -10.68 -15.00
N ALA A 289 9.73 -10.69 -13.69
CA ALA A 289 8.87 -10.03 -12.70
C ALA A 289 8.73 -8.53 -13.00
N TRP A 290 9.80 -7.86 -13.41
CA TRP A 290 9.76 -6.45 -13.77
C TRP A 290 8.91 -6.17 -15.03
N LYS A 291 8.98 -7.03 -16.07
CA LYS A 291 8.11 -6.91 -17.25
C LYS A 291 6.65 -7.08 -16.86
N ILE A 292 6.33 -8.07 -16.03
CA ILE A 292 4.97 -8.33 -15.52
C ILE A 292 4.47 -7.13 -14.71
N GLU A 293 5.26 -6.66 -13.74
CA GLU A 293 4.95 -5.46 -12.92
C GLU A 293 4.53 -4.29 -13.80
N ARG A 294 5.33 -4.00 -14.82
CA ARG A 294 5.07 -2.89 -15.74
C ARG A 294 3.73 -3.05 -16.45
N TRP A 295 3.43 -4.19 -17.03
CA TRP A 295 2.19 -4.35 -17.78
C TRP A 295 0.97 -4.34 -16.87
N VAL A 296 0.98 -5.17 -15.82
CA VAL A 296 -0.16 -5.34 -14.90
C VAL A 296 -0.54 -4.01 -14.24
N VAL A 297 0.41 -3.27 -13.67
CA VAL A 297 0.07 -2.06 -12.91
C VAL A 297 -0.52 -0.96 -13.80
N HIS A 298 -0.04 -0.84 -15.05
CA HIS A 298 -0.58 0.16 -15.99
C HIS A 298 -1.93 -0.30 -16.58
N SER A 299 -2.13 -1.60 -16.83
CA SER A 299 -3.45 -2.13 -17.20
C SER A 299 -4.49 -1.83 -16.12
N VAL A 300 -4.12 -2.03 -14.85
CA VAL A 300 -5.03 -1.73 -13.72
C VAL A 300 -5.35 -0.24 -13.66
N VAL A 301 -4.38 0.67 -13.83
CA VAL A 301 -4.66 2.12 -13.87
C VAL A 301 -5.64 2.49 -14.98
N VAL A 302 -5.42 1.97 -16.19
CA VAL A 302 -6.29 2.23 -17.35
C VAL A 302 -7.70 1.72 -17.06
N PHE A 303 -7.81 0.49 -16.57
CA PHE A 303 -9.08 -0.12 -16.19
C PHE A 303 -9.82 0.71 -15.12
N VAL A 304 -9.15 1.11 -14.05
CA VAL A 304 -9.75 1.92 -12.98
C VAL A 304 -10.16 3.32 -13.48
N THR A 305 -9.39 3.91 -14.39
CA THR A 305 -9.71 5.21 -15.00
C THR A 305 -10.98 5.12 -15.86
N LEU A 306 -11.05 4.12 -16.73
CA LEU A 306 -12.24 3.86 -17.55
C LEU A 306 -13.47 3.58 -16.69
N MET A 307 -13.31 2.77 -15.65
CA MET A 307 -14.40 2.40 -14.75
C MET A 307 -14.88 3.57 -13.90
N THR A 308 -13.98 4.40 -13.39
CA THR A 308 -14.37 5.64 -12.68
C THR A 308 -15.14 6.56 -13.63
N THR A 309 -14.66 6.70 -14.86
CA THR A 309 -15.33 7.50 -15.90
C THR A 309 -16.73 6.96 -16.17
N ALA A 310 -16.88 5.64 -16.34
CA ALA A 310 -18.17 4.99 -16.56
C ALA A 310 -19.14 5.17 -15.38
N VAL A 311 -18.65 5.06 -14.14
CA VAL A 311 -19.47 5.23 -12.92
C VAL A 311 -19.98 6.67 -12.82
N ILE A 312 -19.10 7.67 -12.98
CA ILE A 312 -19.51 9.09 -12.95
C ILE A 312 -20.44 9.41 -14.11
N TYR A 313 -20.14 8.92 -15.32
CA TYR A 313 -21.00 9.09 -16.49
C TYR A 313 -22.42 8.55 -16.27
N SER A 314 -22.56 7.40 -15.60
CA SER A 314 -23.88 6.83 -15.26
C SER A 314 -24.67 7.63 -14.22
N TYR A 315 -24.01 8.54 -13.49
CA TYR A 315 -24.63 9.43 -12.52
C TYR A 315 -25.14 10.73 -13.14
N LEU A 316 -24.41 11.27 -14.13
CA LEU A 316 -24.73 12.55 -14.77
C LEU A 316 -25.99 12.46 -15.65
N GLY A 317 -26.73 13.55 -15.73
CA GLY A 317 -27.87 13.72 -16.63
C GLY A 317 -27.44 14.19 -18.02
N ASN A 318 -28.36 14.09 -18.98
CA ASN A 318 -28.18 14.68 -20.31
C ASN A 318 -28.42 16.20 -20.27
N ASP A 319 -29.24 16.66 -19.32
CA ASP A 319 -29.59 18.06 -19.12
C ASP A 319 -28.86 18.66 -17.91
N THR A 320 -28.67 19.99 -17.95
CA THR A 320 -28.06 20.78 -16.87
C THR A 320 -28.98 21.04 -15.68
N SER A 321 -30.18 20.45 -15.68
CA SER A 321 -31.23 20.71 -14.69
C SER A 321 -30.88 20.25 -13.27
N LYS A 322 -30.06 19.20 -13.12
CA LYS A 322 -29.60 18.69 -11.82
C LYS A 322 -28.13 18.99 -11.50
N TYR A 323 -27.29 19.11 -12.52
CA TYR A 323 -25.85 19.34 -12.36
C TYR A 323 -25.35 20.27 -13.47
N TRP A 324 -24.37 21.11 -13.15
CA TRP A 324 -23.67 21.95 -14.12
C TRP A 324 -22.90 21.16 -15.21
N LEU A 325 -22.70 19.85 -15.00
CA LEU A 325 -21.92 18.98 -15.87
C LEU A 325 -22.84 17.93 -16.53
N THR A 326 -22.96 17.97 -17.86
CA THR A 326 -23.69 16.94 -18.62
C THR A 326 -22.81 15.72 -18.90
N LYS A 327 -23.44 14.59 -19.23
CA LYS A 327 -22.75 13.36 -19.66
C LYS A 327 -21.70 13.62 -20.76
N SER A 328 -22.09 14.31 -21.82
CA SER A 328 -21.22 14.61 -22.96
C SER A 328 -20.07 15.54 -22.58
N SER A 329 -20.33 16.61 -21.83
CA SER A 329 -19.31 17.55 -21.38
C SER A 329 -18.28 16.89 -20.45
N PHE A 330 -18.72 15.99 -19.56
CA PHE A 330 -17.81 15.22 -18.71
C PHE A 330 -16.90 14.30 -19.52
N LEU A 331 -17.46 13.54 -20.46
CA LEU A 331 -16.72 12.57 -21.26
C LEU A 331 -15.71 13.27 -22.19
N ILE A 332 -16.10 14.38 -22.82
CA ILE A 332 -15.20 15.26 -23.58
C ILE A 332 -14.12 15.84 -22.67
N GLY A 333 -14.47 16.27 -21.46
CA GLY A 333 -13.53 16.78 -20.46
C GLY A 333 -12.46 15.75 -20.06
N VAL A 334 -12.87 14.51 -19.79
CA VAL A 334 -11.95 13.40 -19.49
C VAL A 334 -11.04 13.10 -20.69
N ALA A 335 -11.61 12.96 -21.89
CA ALA A 335 -10.84 12.71 -23.11
C ALA A 335 -9.82 13.83 -23.39
N SER A 336 -10.23 15.09 -23.22
CA SER A 336 -9.37 16.26 -23.38
C SER A 336 -8.25 16.27 -22.35
N LEU A 337 -8.55 16.02 -21.08
CA LEU A 337 -7.56 15.96 -20.00
C LEU A 337 -6.53 14.85 -20.26
N LEU A 338 -6.98 13.64 -20.60
CA LEU A 338 -6.09 12.52 -20.89
C LEU A 338 -5.21 12.80 -22.13
N THR A 339 -5.78 13.42 -23.16
CA THR A 339 -5.06 13.84 -24.37
C THR A 339 -4.00 14.90 -24.04
N LEU A 340 -4.34 15.92 -23.26
CA LEU A 340 -3.40 16.95 -22.83
C LEU A 340 -2.24 16.36 -22.02
N VAL A 341 -2.53 15.49 -21.05
CA VAL A 341 -1.50 14.83 -20.24
C VAL A 341 -0.60 13.94 -21.10
N PHE A 342 -1.19 13.17 -22.01
CA PHE A 342 -0.46 12.30 -22.92
C PHE A 342 0.42 13.09 -23.90
N ALA A 343 -0.14 14.08 -24.58
CA ALA A 343 0.56 14.94 -25.53
C ALA A 343 1.72 15.67 -24.83
N TRP A 344 1.46 16.26 -23.66
CA TRP A 344 2.49 16.93 -22.87
C TRP A 344 3.63 15.96 -22.50
N ALA A 345 3.30 14.75 -22.02
CA ALA A 345 4.32 13.76 -21.66
C ALA A 345 5.16 13.31 -22.88
N MET A 346 4.53 13.20 -24.05
CA MET A 346 5.19 12.80 -25.30
C MET A 346 6.02 13.92 -25.93
N VAL A 347 5.63 15.18 -25.78
CA VAL A 347 6.40 16.32 -26.28
C VAL A 347 7.61 16.60 -25.38
N PHE A 348 7.38 16.74 -24.07
CA PHE A 348 8.41 17.24 -23.15
C PHE A 348 9.23 16.15 -22.46
N LYS A 349 8.70 14.92 -22.33
CA LYS A 349 9.32 13.87 -21.49
C LYS A 349 9.58 12.55 -22.21
N ARG A 350 9.30 12.44 -23.52
CA ARG A 350 9.50 11.21 -24.31
C ARG A 350 10.91 10.63 -24.23
N LYS A 351 11.96 11.48 -24.20
CA LYS A 351 13.36 11.02 -24.08
C LYS A 351 13.67 10.34 -22.73
N GLN A 352 12.90 10.63 -21.68
CA GLN A 352 13.09 10.07 -20.34
C GLN A 352 12.33 8.73 -20.13
N LEU A 353 11.48 8.35 -21.09
CA LEU A 353 10.69 7.11 -21.07
C LEU A 353 11.40 5.99 -21.83
N GLN A 354 11.39 4.79 -21.26
CA GLN A 354 11.92 3.60 -21.93
C GLN A 354 11.07 3.25 -23.16
N LYS A 355 11.65 2.52 -24.13
CA LYS A 355 10.97 2.11 -25.39
C LYS A 355 9.61 1.45 -25.12
N ASP A 356 9.57 0.43 -24.27
CA ASP A 356 8.33 -0.30 -23.96
C ASP A 356 7.27 0.59 -23.30
N ALA A 357 7.69 1.52 -22.41
CA ALA A 357 6.77 2.44 -21.75
C ALA A 357 6.14 3.43 -22.74
N ARG A 358 6.88 3.83 -23.79
CA ARG A 358 6.35 4.68 -24.86
C ARG A 358 5.29 3.93 -25.68
N TYR A 359 5.58 2.70 -26.10
CA TYR A 359 4.63 1.88 -26.86
C TYR A 359 3.39 1.54 -26.03
N GLY A 360 3.58 1.16 -24.76
CA GLY A 360 2.46 0.92 -23.85
C GLY A 360 1.59 2.16 -23.64
N ALA A 361 2.19 3.35 -23.45
CA ALA A 361 1.43 4.58 -23.32
C ALA A 361 0.63 4.92 -24.58
N ILE A 362 1.22 4.78 -25.78
CA ILE A 362 0.52 4.98 -27.06
C ILE A 362 -0.63 3.96 -27.20
N GLY A 363 -0.36 2.67 -26.96
CA GLY A 363 -1.37 1.61 -27.07
C GLY A 363 -2.55 1.83 -26.14
N TYR A 364 -2.30 2.12 -24.86
CA TYR A 364 -3.39 2.40 -23.91
C TYR A 364 -4.14 3.69 -24.25
N PHE A 365 -3.45 4.73 -24.70
CA PHE A 365 -4.10 5.97 -25.12
C PHE A 365 -5.05 5.72 -26.30
N VAL A 366 -4.60 5.00 -27.34
CA VAL A 366 -5.42 4.62 -28.48
C VAL A 366 -6.62 3.80 -28.04
N VAL A 367 -6.43 2.78 -27.18
CA VAL A 367 -7.53 1.95 -26.66
C VAL A 367 -8.55 2.80 -25.90
N ILE A 368 -8.11 3.69 -25.01
CA ILE A 368 -9.02 4.59 -24.27
C ILE A 368 -9.80 5.48 -25.23
N MET A 369 -9.13 6.12 -26.18
CA MET A 369 -9.78 7.03 -27.13
C MET A 369 -10.74 6.31 -28.07
N VAL A 370 -10.40 5.10 -28.53
CA VAL A 370 -11.30 4.25 -29.32
C VAL A 370 -12.53 3.88 -28.52
N LEU A 371 -12.35 3.42 -27.27
CA LEU A 371 -13.46 3.08 -26.39
C LEU A 371 -14.39 4.27 -26.11
N ILE A 372 -13.82 5.44 -25.84
CA ILE A 372 -14.57 6.69 -25.61
C ILE A 372 -15.32 7.08 -26.88
N SER A 373 -14.66 7.04 -28.05
CA SER A 373 -15.25 7.40 -29.34
C SER A 373 -16.39 6.45 -29.71
N MET A 374 -16.16 5.13 -29.60
CA MET A 374 -17.20 4.11 -29.83
C MET A 374 -18.44 4.38 -28.98
N HIS A 375 -18.26 4.77 -27.72
CA HIS A 375 -19.38 5.08 -26.83
C HIS A 375 -20.16 6.33 -27.28
N VAL A 376 -19.47 7.38 -27.73
CA VAL A 376 -20.11 8.59 -28.29
C VAL A 376 -20.91 8.26 -29.55
N PHE A 377 -20.39 7.38 -30.40
CA PHE A 377 -21.06 6.99 -31.66
C PHE A 377 -22.16 5.93 -31.47
N SER A 378 -22.13 5.10 -30.43
CA SER A 378 -23.07 3.97 -30.25
C SER A 378 -24.43 4.33 -29.64
N GLY A 379 -24.65 5.58 -29.21
CA GLY A 379 -25.88 5.99 -28.53
C GLY A 379 -26.04 5.43 -27.11
N GLU A 380 -26.97 6.01 -26.33
CA GLU A 380 -27.01 5.96 -24.85
C GLU A 380 -27.26 4.60 -24.19
N GLY A 381 -27.45 3.52 -24.94
CA GLY A 381 -27.88 2.22 -24.39
C GLY A 381 -26.77 1.38 -23.75
N ASN A 382 -25.53 1.46 -24.25
CA ASN A 382 -24.42 0.58 -23.82
C ASN A 382 -23.19 1.40 -23.44
N ILE A 383 -22.80 1.38 -22.15
CA ILE A 383 -21.59 2.02 -21.65
C ILE A 383 -20.41 1.08 -21.92
N PHE A 384 -19.55 1.41 -22.90
CA PHE A 384 -18.33 0.63 -23.21
C PHE A 384 -18.58 -0.88 -23.49
N LEU A 385 -19.46 -1.21 -24.45
CA LEU A 385 -19.82 -2.59 -24.85
C LEU A 385 -20.57 -3.42 -23.77
N PHE A 386 -20.67 -2.96 -22.52
CA PHE A 386 -21.28 -3.71 -21.42
C PHE A 386 -22.31 -2.89 -20.62
N LYS A 387 -23.23 -3.56 -19.91
CA LYS A 387 -24.15 -2.87 -18.98
C LYS A 387 -23.38 -2.32 -17.78
N SER A 388 -23.69 -1.08 -17.37
CA SER A 388 -23.03 -0.38 -16.25
C SER A 388 -23.07 -1.17 -14.94
N GLU A 389 -24.17 -1.88 -14.67
CA GLU A 389 -24.31 -2.69 -13.47
C GLU A 389 -23.41 -3.93 -13.48
N THR A 390 -23.29 -4.60 -14.63
CA THR A 390 -22.39 -5.75 -14.82
C THR A 390 -20.93 -5.32 -14.68
N LEU A 391 -20.56 -4.20 -15.29
CA LEU A 391 -19.22 -3.61 -15.14
C LEU A 391 -18.88 -3.30 -13.67
N ARG A 392 -19.84 -2.71 -12.92
CA ARG A 392 -19.65 -2.41 -11.50
C ARG A 392 -19.44 -3.67 -10.64
N LYS A 393 -20.24 -4.71 -10.86
CA LYS A 393 -20.10 -6.01 -10.16
C LYS A 393 -18.77 -6.70 -10.50
N SER A 394 -18.40 -6.76 -11.77
CA SER A 394 -17.12 -7.33 -12.22
C SER A 394 -15.92 -6.56 -11.68
N TYR A 395 -16.00 -5.23 -11.59
CA TYR A 395 -14.93 -4.40 -11.02
C TYR A 395 -14.75 -4.61 -9.52
N GLY A 396 -15.84 -4.57 -8.74
CA GLY A 396 -15.79 -4.84 -7.29
C GLY A 396 -15.21 -6.23 -6.99
N PHE A 397 -15.58 -7.22 -7.80
CA PHE A 397 -15.09 -8.59 -7.74
C PHE A 397 -13.59 -8.73 -8.10
N LEU A 398 -13.15 -8.15 -9.22
CA LEU A 398 -11.76 -8.27 -9.70
C LEU A 398 -10.80 -7.40 -8.89
N ILE A 399 -11.01 -6.09 -8.82
CA ILE A 399 -10.01 -5.17 -8.27
C ILE A 399 -10.11 -5.05 -6.75
N GLY A 400 -11.34 -4.98 -6.22
CA GLY A 400 -11.59 -4.85 -4.78
C GLY A 400 -11.24 -6.10 -3.99
N SER A 401 -11.83 -7.24 -4.32
CA SER A 401 -11.64 -8.48 -3.56
C SER A 401 -10.41 -9.29 -3.99
N ILE A 402 -10.21 -9.54 -5.29
CA ILE A 402 -9.17 -10.46 -5.76
C ILE A 402 -7.79 -9.79 -5.72
N PHE A 403 -7.65 -8.58 -6.26
CA PHE A 403 -6.32 -7.98 -6.37
C PHE A 403 -5.81 -7.33 -5.07
N SER A 404 -6.64 -6.60 -4.30
CA SER A 404 -6.16 -5.94 -3.07
C SER A 404 -6.19 -6.83 -1.82
N GLY A 405 -7.16 -7.73 -1.71
CA GLY A 405 -7.30 -8.64 -0.56
C GLY A 405 -6.57 -9.97 -0.74
N VAL A 406 -7.05 -10.78 -1.68
CA VAL A 406 -6.57 -12.16 -1.94
C VAL A 406 -5.11 -12.16 -2.43
N ILE A 407 -4.82 -11.47 -3.53
CA ILE A 407 -3.46 -11.36 -4.09
C ILE A 407 -2.60 -10.38 -3.29
N GLY A 408 -3.20 -9.41 -2.61
CA GLY A 408 -2.45 -8.36 -1.94
C GLY A 408 -1.76 -8.83 -0.68
N THR A 409 -2.52 -9.26 0.33
CA THR A 409 -1.97 -9.65 1.64
C THR A 409 -1.78 -11.15 1.80
N GLY A 410 -2.61 -11.97 1.14
CA GLY A 410 -2.48 -13.43 1.18
C GLY A 410 -1.16 -13.93 0.61
N PHE A 411 -0.56 -13.16 -0.29
CA PHE A 411 0.64 -13.55 -1.01
C PHE A 411 1.94 -12.99 -0.42
N TYR A 412 1.88 -12.30 0.73
CA TYR A 412 3.11 -11.82 1.40
C TYR A 412 4.13 -12.95 1.64
N PRO A 413 3.73 -14.14 2.14
CA PRO A 413 4.67 -15.24 2.37
C PRO A 413 5.26 -15.87 1.11
N ILE A 414 4.78 -15.49 -0.08
CA ILE A 414 5.13 -16.11 -1.37
C ILE A 414 5.86 -15.11 -2.28
N PHE A 415 5.26 -13.95 -2.53
CA PHE A 415 5.76 -12.96 -3.50
C PHE A 415 6.38 -11.72 -2.84
N GLY A 416 6.42 -11.69 -1.51
CA GLY A 416 6.96 -10.59 -0.72
C GLY A 416 5.92 -9.57 -0.26
N ASN A 417 6.34 -8.73 0.68
CA ASN A 417 5.48 -7.86 1.48
C ASN A 417 4.80 -6.71 0.71
N ARG A 418 5.21 -6.42 -0.53
CA ARG A 418 4.64 -5.33 -1.35
C ARG A 418 4.08 -5.81 -2.68
N VAL A 419 3.67 -7.07 -2.79
CA VAL A 419 3.06 -7.64 -4.00
C VAL A 419 1.89 -6.77 -4.53
N TRP A 420 0.95 -6.35 -3.68
CA TRP A 420 -0.12 -5.41 -4.08
C TRP A 420 0.43 -4.07 -4.59
N CYS A 421 1.29 -3.43 -3.79
CA CYS A 421 1.84 -2.12 -4.12
C CYS A 421 2.69 -2.12 -5.40
N ARG A 422 3.26 -3.26 -5.75
CA ARG A 422 4.10 -3.46 -6.92
C ARG A 422 3.30 -3.77 -8.17
N PHE A 423 2.41 -4.76 -8.12
CA PHE A 423 1.73 -5.26 -9.31
C PHE A 423 0.35 -4.65 -9.53
N GLY A 424 -0.42 -4.39 -8.46
CA GLY A 424 -1.85 -4.10 -8.57
C GLY A 424 -2.27 -2.70 -8.17
N CYS A 425 -1.48 -1.95 -7.40
CA CYS A 425 -1.91 -0.68 -6.83
C CYS A 425 -1.93 0.45 -7.89
N PRO A 426 -3.12 0.95 -8.31
CA PRO A 426 -3.20 2.00 -9.33
C PRO A 426 -2.63 3.33 -8.84
N MET A 427 -2.79 3.64 -7.55
CA MET A 427 -2.19 4.84 -6.94
C MET A 427 -0.66 4.80 -6.99
N ALA A 428 -0.04 3.63 -6.83
CA ALA A 428 1.41 3.50 -6.90
C ALA A 428 1.97 3.80 -8.31
N ALA A 429 1.21 3.51 -9.37
CA ALA A 429 1.57 3.85 -10.74
C ALA A 429 1.40 5.35 -11.03
N ILE A 430 0.29 5.97 -10.62
CA ILE A 430 0.07 7.42 -10.79
C ILE A 430 1.15 8.22 -10.05
N LEU A 431 1.36 7.93 -8.76
CA LEU A 431 2.42 8.60 -7.99
C LEU A 431 3.82 8.24 -8.49
N GLY A 432 4.01 7.03 -9.02
CA GLY A 432 5.27 6.58 -9.62
C GLY A 432 5.62 7.34 -10.89
N PHE A 433 4.64 7.62 -11.75
CA PHE A 433 4.77 8.47 -12.92
C PHE A 433 5.16 9.89 -12.49
N GLN A 434 4.43 10.48 -11.54
CA GLN A 434 4.73 11.81 -11.02
C GLN A 434 6.14 11.88 -10.37
N GLN A 435 6.52 10.87 -9.59
CA GLN A 435 7.84 10.80 -8.96
C GLN A 435 8.98 10.74 -9.99
N ARG A 436 8.82 9.93 -11.03
CA ARG A 436 9.86 9.75 -12.06
C ARG A 436 10.04 11.00 -12.92
N LEU A 437 8.99 11.80 -13.14
CA LEU A 437 9.09 12.95 -14.03
C LEU A 437 9.35 14.28 -13.31
N PHE A 438 8.83 14.45 -12.09
CA PHE A 438 8.76 15.78 -11.46
C PHE A 438 9.37 15.85 -10.08
N SER A 439 9.47 14.74 -9.36
CA SER A 439 9.84 14.82 -7.95
C SER A 439 11.30 15.20 -7.73
N LYS A 440 11.52 16.03 -6.69
CA LYS A 440 12.85 16.34 -6.15
C LYS A 440 13.50 15.13 -5.47
N PHE A 441 12.70 14.14 -5.08
CA PHE A 441 13.19 12.96 -4.38
C PHE A 441 14.01 12.03 -5.29
N ARG A 442 15.14 11.55 -4.76
CA ARG A 442 15.95 10.48 -5.35
C ARG A 442 16.75 9.78 -4.26
N ILE A 443 17.27 8.60 -4.57
CA ILE A 443 18.35 7.98 -3.80
C ILE A 443 19.63 8.20 -4.59
N THR A 444 20.56 8.95 -4.02
CA THR A 444 21.88 9.16 -4.60
C THR A 444 22.83 8.05 -4.21
N THR A 445 23.83 7.84 -5.07
CA THR A 445 24.96 6.94 -4.84
C THR A 445 26.24 7.74 -5.00
N ASN A 446 27.23 7.47 -4.14
CA ASN A 446 28.58 7.99 -4.34
C ASN A 446 29.46 7.06 -5.21
N GLY A 447 28.92 5.91 -5.66
CA GLY A 447 29.51 5.03 -6.66
C GLY A 447 30.80 4.31 -6.23
N GLY A 448 31.87 5.07 -6.04
CA GLY A 448 33.23 4.60 -5.83
C GLY A 448 33.48 3.85 -4.51
N GLN A 449 32.52 3.84 -3.57
CA GLN A 449 32.63 3.10 -2.31
C GLN A 449 31.79 1.81 -2.28
N CYS A 450 31.14 1.45 -3.39
CA CYS A 450 30.29 0.27 -3.47
C CYS A 450 31.13 -1.02 -3.53
N ILE A 451 31.06 -1.83 -2.48
CA ILE A 451 31.74 -3.14 -2.40
C ILE A 451 30.89 -4.31 -2.94
N SER A 452 29.84 -4.03 -3.71
CA SER A 452 29.01 -5.05 -4.39
C SER A 452 28.36 -6.12 -3.50
N CYS A 453 28.24 -5.90 -2.18
CA CYS A 453 27.71 -6.88 -1.21
C CYS A 453 26.23 -7.29 -1.41
N GLY A 454 25.43 -6.52 -2.15
CA GLY A 454 24.05 -6.88 -2.50
C GLY A 454 22.98 -6.64 -1.42
N ASN A 455 23.35 -6.28 -0.18
CA ASN A 455 22.39 -6.03 0.91
C ASN A 455 21.25 -5.06 0.52
N CYS A 456 21.60 -3.97 -0.17
CA CYS A 456 20.62 -2.98 -0.61
C CYS A 456 19.56 -3.56 -1.58
N SER A 457 19.95 -4.46 -2.48
CA SER A 457 19.03 -5.15 -3.39
C SER A 457 18.20 -6.20 -2.65
N THR A 458 18.82 -6.97 -1.76
CA THR A 458 18.14 -8.02 -0.98
C THR A 458 16.99 -7.45 -0.15
N TYR A 459 17.21 -6.31 0.51
CA TYR A 459 16.20 -5.66 1.33
C TYR A 459 15.25 -4.75 0.55
N CYS A 460 15.42 -4.61 -0.77
CA CYS A 460 14.48 -3.85 -1.59
C CYS A 460 13.18 -4.62 -1.83
N GLU A 461 12.16 -4.24 -1.08
CA GLU A 461 10.78 -4.76 -1.17
C GLU A 461 10.04 -4.44 -2.48
N MET A 462 10.59 -3.54 -3.30
CA MET A 462 10.04 -3.24 -4.63
C MET A 462 10.73 -4.03 -5.75
N GLY A 463 11.61 -4.98 -5.40
CA GLY A 463 12.32 -5.80 -6.38
C GLY A 463 13.28 -5.02 -7.27
N ILE A 464 13.81 -3.89 -6.79
CA ILE A 464 14.80 -3.09 -7.52
C ILE A 464 16.19 -3.65 -7.22
N ASP A 465 16.99 -3.91 -8.26
CA ASP A 465 18.41 -4.22 -8.08
C ASP A 465 19.20 -2.94 -7.79
N VAL A 466 19.15 -2.51 -6.52
CA VAL A 466 19.82 -1.30 -6.02
C VAL A 466 21.34 -1.36 -6.17
N ARG A 467 21.94 -2.55 -6.02
CA ARG A 467 23.38 -2.77 -6.17
C ARG A 467 23.85 -2.34 -7.56
N ALA A 468 23.12 -2.69 -8.62
CA ALA A 468 23.49 -2.32 -9.98
C ALA A 468 23.53 -0.79 -10.18
N TYR A 469 22.61 -0.03 -9.58
CA TYR A 469 22.67 1.44 -9.59
C TYR A 469 23.89 1.95 -8.83
N ALA A 470 24.13 1.39 -7.65
CA ALA A 470 25.24 1.81 -6.81
C ALA A 470 26.59 1.59 -7.52
N GLN A 471 26.79 0.44 -8.16
CA GLN A 471 28.00 0.13 -8.93
C GLN A 471 28.22 1.06 -10.13
N LYS A 472 27.14 1.53 -10.76
CA LYS A 472 27.20 2.41 -11.94
C LYS A 472 27.30 3.90 -11.62
N GLY A 473 27.23 4.29 -10.34
CA GLY A 473 27.13 5.71 -9.99
C GLY A 473 25.82 6.37 -10.42
N GLU A 474 24.77 5.56 -10.68
CA GLU A 474 23.48 6.04 -11.15
C GLU A 474 22.51 6.33 -9.98
N ASN A 475 21.88 7.49 -10.01
CA ASN A 475 20.81 7.80 -9.06
C ASN A 475 19.60 6.89 -9.28
N ILE A 476 18.98 6.45 -8.19
CA ILE A 476 17.79 5.59 -8.26
C ILE A 476 16.56 6.47 -8.43
N VAL A 477 16.19 6.69 -9.69
CA VAL A 477 15.00 7.43 -10.10
C VAL A 477 14.00 6.47 -10.76
N ARG A 478 13.46 5.56 -9.95
CA ARG A 478 12.52 4.53 -10.38
C ARG A 478 11.09 4.88 -9.98
N SER A 479 10.13 4.65 -10.88
CA SER A 479 8.70 4.79 -10.59
C SER A 479 8.23 3.79 -9.53
N SER A 480 8.87 2.62 -9.44
CA SER A 480 8.57 1.58 -8.44
C SER A 480 9.08 1.92 -7.05
N CYS A 481 10.15 2.70 -6.89
CA CYS A 481 10.74 3.03 -5.58
C CYS A 481 9.76 3.78 -4.66
N VAL A 482 9.40 3.20 -3.52
CA VAL A 482 8.49 3.82 -2.53
C VAL A 482 9.20 4.73 -1.51
N GLY A 483 10.52 4.89 -1.63
CA GLY A 483 11.32 5.71 -0.71
C GLY A 483 11.29 5.23 0.74
N CYS A 484 11.30 3.90 0.96
CA CYS A 484 11.27 3.31 2.30
C CYS A 484 12.56 3.49 3.10
N GLY A 485 13.70 3.79 2.47
CA GLY A 485 14.95 4.12 3.19
C GLY A 485 15.83 2.93 3.58
N ILE A 486 15.30 1.71 3.57
CA ILE A 486 16.04 0.53 4.06
C ILE A 486 17.33 0.27 3.28
N CYS A 487 17.32 0.46 1.96
CA CYS A 487 18.52 0.25 1.13
C CYS A 487 19.72 1.13 1.54
N SER A 488 19.50 2.36 2.01
CA SER A 488 20.58 3.19 2.56
C SER A 488 20.98 2.75 3.95
N ALA A 489 20.00 2.35 4.77
CA ALA A 489 20.24 1.92 6.14
C ALA A 489 21.05 0.61 6.23
N VAL A 490 20.88 -0.31 5.27
CA VAL A 490 21.59 -1.60 5.24
C VAL A 490 22.96 -1.52 4.56
N CYS A 491 23.32 -0.38 3.96
CA CYS A 491 24.56 -0.25 3.24
C CYS A 491 25.73 -0.13 4.24
N PRO A 492 26.64 -1.10 4.35
CA PRO A 492 27.71 -1.07 5.34
C PRO A 492 28.74 0.03 5.08
N ARG A 493 28.82 0.52 3.83
CA ARG A 493 29.73 1.59 3.40
C ARG A 493 29.06 2.96 3.33
N GLY A 494 27.77 3.07 3.60
CA GLY A 494 27.05 4.35 3.54
C GLY A 494 26.98 4.98 2.13
N VAL A 495 27.05 4.16 1.08
CA VAL A 495 27.09 4.59 -0.34
C VAL A 495 25.81 5.31 -0.78
N LEU A 496 24.67 4.93 -0.21
CA LEU A 496 23.35 5.35 -0.65
C LEU A 496 22.77 6.39 0.31
N LYS A 497 22.16 7.45 -0.24
CA LYS A 497 21.53 8.51 0.55
C LYS A 497 20.16 8.89 0.00
N LEU A 498 19.17 9.02 0.88
CA LEU A 498 17.86 9.57 0.52
C LEU A 498 17.96 11.10 0.54
N GLU A 499 17.67 11.75 -0.59
CA GLU A 499 17.74 13.20 -0.68
C GLU A 499 16.63 13.79 -1.56
N ASN A 500 16.35 15.07 -1.31
CA ASN A 500 15.61 15.93 -2.21
C ASN A 500 16.60 16.90 -2.85
N GLY A 501 16.74 16.87 -4.17
CA GLY A 501 17.72 17.68 -4.90
C GLY A 501 17.13 18.38 -6.14
N PRO A 502 17.97 19.15 -6.87
CA PRO A 502 17.57 19.76 -8.13
C PRO A 502 17.19 18.73 -9.20
N LEU A 503 16.34 19.16 -10.15
CA LEU A 503 15.89 18.29 -11.25
C LEU A 503 16.91 18.14 -12.39
N LYS A 504 17.85 19.09 -12.54
CA LYS A 504 18.93 19.02 -13.54
C LYS A 504 19.88 17.86 -13.21
N GLY A 505 20.28 17.08 -14.22
CA GLY A 505 21.20 15.94 -14.07
C GLY A 505 20.68 14.80 -13.17
N ARG A 506 19.36 14.72 -12.95
CA ARG A 506 18.79 13.79 -11.96
C ARG A 506 18.89 12.31 -12.34
N ILE A 507 18.76 12.03 -13.63
CA ILE A 507 18.67 10.67 -14.22
C ILE A 507 20.00 10.27 -14.87
N GLU A 508 20.93 11.21 -15.05
CA GLU A 508 22.24 10.96 -15.63
C GLU A 508 23.14 10.21 -14.64
N ALA A 509 23.91 9.26 -15.15
CA ALA A 509 24.95 8.60 -14.39
C ALA A 509 26.06 9.61 -14.11
N LYS A 510 26.51 9.70 -12.86
CA LYS A 510 27.81 10.34 -12.60
C LYS A 510 28.87 9.30 -12.90
N GLN A 511 29.90 9.65 -13.67
CA GLN A 511 31.05 8.78 -13.87
C GLN A 511 31.59 8.34 -12.49
N VAL A 512 31.75 7.03 -12.32
CA VAL A 512 32.35 6.48 -11.10
C VAL A 512 33.84 6.74 -11.21
N LEU A 513 34.36 7.59 -10.32
CA LEU A 513 35.79 7.86 -10.19
C LEU A 513 36.51 6.60 -9.65
N LEU A 514 36.67 5.58 -10.49
CA LEU A 514 37.69 4.56 -10.31
C LEU A 514 38.97 5.25 -10.78
N GLY A 515 39.90 5.52 -9.86
CA GLY A 515 41.01 6.47 -10.04
C GLY A 515 41.98 6.27 -11.22
N ASN A 516 41.68 5.39 -12.17
CA ASN A 516 42.49 5.11 -13.35
C ASN A 516 41.93 5.69 -14.67
N ASP A 517 40.63 5.98 -14.78
CA ASP A 517 39.99 6.20 -16.10
C ASP A 517 39.18 7.51 -16.23
N VAL A 518 39.31 8.43 -15.29
CA VAL A 518 38.49 9.66 -15.25
C VAL A 518 39.25 10.86 -15.77
N ASP A 519 38.80 11.38 -16.92
CA ASP A 519 39.22 12.69 -17.41
C ASP A 519 38.61 13.78 -16.51
N LEU A 520 39.43 14.29 -15.59
CA LEU A 520 39.05 15.32 -14.64
C LEU A 520 38.58 16.62 -15.33
N MET A 521 38.97 16.86 -16.58
CA MET A 521 38.58 18.07 -17.32
C MET A 521 37.10 18.04 -17.72
N GLU A 522 36.52 16.88 -18.01
CA GLU A 522 35.07 16.75 -18.27
C GLU A 522 34.23 17.04 -17.02
N LEU A 523 34.76 16.78 -15.83
CA LEU A 523 34.05 16.98 -14.56
C LEU A 523 34.13 18.43 -14.04
N VAL A 524 35.23 19.13 -14.34
CA VAL A 524 35.44 20.53 -13.94
C VAL A 524 34.74 21.50 -14.90
N ASN A 525 34.57 21.12 -16.18
CA ASN A 525 33.88 21.92 -17.19
C ASN A 525 32.53 21.30 -17.61
N PRO A 526 31.48 21.38 -16.77
CA PRO A 526 30.16 20.90 -17.16
C PRO A 526 29.60 21.75 -18.30
N LYS A 527 29.31 21.12 -19.45
CA LYS A 527 28.60 21.74 -20.60
C LYS A 527 27.19 22.22 -20.25
#